data_AF-A0A820QLC6-F1
#
_entry.id   AF-A0A820QLC6-F1
#
_cell.length_a   1.000
_cell.length_b   1.000
_cell.length_c   1.000
_cell.angle_alpha   90.00
_cell.angle_beta   90.00
_cell.angle_gamma   90.00
#
_symmetry.space_group_name_H-M   'P 1'
#
loop_
_entity.id
_entity.type
_entity.pdbx_description
1 polymer ?
#
loop_
_entity_poly.entity_id
_entity_poly.type
_entity_poly.pdbx_seq_one_letter_code
_entity_poly.pdbx_strand_id
1 'polypeptide(L)'
;VHVLYLADLLYETLASSDEACQRIIDGIVANSHFDSQVSTVLREWLNRRTPEQLATAIITGVGGSKDELGTSEIAQTLFEMSNSSNDFIIPPLPNLLFVRDGFSIIEINVFIWQMTEPARRNEPLLLRTIFQYHPYLSESGVKIVEWSKKDDDFSEHSTIEGGDIAYLGNGVLLIGCGERTNRAGIEELALTDLFRRIIVIYICPHAVPICIWILFLARLVNMHLPCTAH
;
A
#
# COMPACT_ATOMS: atom_id res chain seq x y z
N VAL A 1 19.90 -8.46 12.69
CA VAL A 1 18.65 -7.90 12.13
C VAL A 1 19.04 -6.72 11.28
N HIS A 2 18.65 -6.70 10.00
CA HIS A 2 18.82 -5.54 9.12
C HIS A 2 17.50 -4.76 9.11
N VAL A 3 17.56 -3.45 9.35
CA VAL A 3 16.39 -2.58 9.34
C VAL A 3 16.38 -1.83 8.03
N LEU A 4 15.27 -1.91 7.30
CA LEU A 4 15.04 -1.16 6.07
C LEU A 4 13.96 -0.10 6.35
N TYR A 5 14.19 1.13 5.89
CA TYR A 5 13.23 2.20 5.99
C TYR A 5 12.49 2.36 4.67
N LEU A 6 11.16 2.43 4.74
CA LEU A 6 10.33 2.51 3.55
C LEU A 6 10.59 3.79 2.72
N ALA A 7 10.92 4.90 3.39
CA ALA A 7 11.28 6.15 2.74
C ALA A 7 12.58 6.02 1.93
N ASP A 8 13.61 5.40 2.51
CA ASP A 8 14.89 5.15 1.85
C ASP A 8 14.70 4.22 0.65
N LEU A 9 13.95 3.12 0.83
CA LEU A 9 13.62 2.19 -0.25
C LEU A 9 12.87 2.90 -1.39
N LEU A 10 11.92 3.79 -1.09
CA LEU A 10 11.24 4.56 -2.13
C LEU A 10 12.21 5.46 -2.89
N TYR A 11 13.02 6.23 -2.17
CA TYR A 11 14.00 7.13 -2.77
C TYR A 11 14.97 6.37 -3.67
N GLU A 12 15.57 5.28 -3.17
CA GLU A 12 16.51 4.43 -3.92
C GLU A 12 15.85 3.83 -5.17
N THR A 13 14.59 3.41 -5.07
CA THR A 13 13.80 2.91 -6.21
C THR A 13 13.66 3.99 -7.29
N LEU A 14 13.23 5.19 -6.91
CA LEU A 14 13.00 6.29 -7.86
C LEU A 14 14.30 6.85 -8.43
N ALA A 15 15.39 6.85 -7.66
CA ALA A 15 16.69 7.30 -8.12
C ALA A 15 17.36 6.31 -9.09
N SER A 16 16.95 5.04 -9.09
CA SER A 16 17.56 3.98 -9.88
C SER A 16 16.78 3.58 -11.14
N SER A 17 15.52 4.02 -11.28
CA SER A 17 14.68 3.67 -12.44
C SER A 17 13.73 4.79 -12.85
N ASP A 18 13.90 5.26 -14.09
CA ASP A 18 12.98 6.20 -14.72
C ASP A 18 11.60 5.57 -14.94
N GLU A 19 11.55 4.26 -15.23
CA GLU A 19 10.31 3.51 -15.34
C GLU A 19 9.54 3.48 -14.02
N ALA A 20 10.23 3.32 -12.89
CA ALA A 20 9.60 3.40 -11.56
C ALA A 20 9.01 4.80 -11.30
N CYS A 21 9.72 5.85 -11.69
CA CYS A 21 9.22 7.23 -11.62
C CYS A 21 7.96 7.41 -12.46
N GLN A 22 7.96 6.98 -13.72
CA GLN A 22 6.78 7.09 -14.58
C GLN A 22 5.61 6.26 -14.03
N ARG A 23 5.89 5.04 -13.54
CA ARG A 23 4.86 4.14 -13.01
C ARG A 23 4.17 4.71 -11.78
N ILE A 24 4.93 5.31 -10.85
CA ILE A 24 4.33 5.89 -9.65
C ILE A 24 3.58 7.18 -9.98
N ILE A 25 4.10 8.01 -10.91
CA ILE A 25 3.40 9.23 -11.37
C ILE A 25 2.07 8.86 -12.03
N ASP A 26 2.06 7.84 -12.90
CA ASP A 26 0.84 7.32 -13.50
C ASP A 26 -0.21 6.95 -12.45
N GLY A 27 0.21 6.20 -11.43
CA GLY A 27 -0.69 5.75 -10.38
C GLY A 27 -1.20 6.89 -9.50
N ILE A 28 -0.35 7.87 -9.16
CA ILE A 28 -0.76 9.03 -8.36
C ILE A 28 -1.79 9.86 -9.12
N VAL A 29 -1.57 10.12 -10.41
CA VAL A 29 -2.50 10.86 -11.26
C VAL A 29 -3.81 10.09 -11.44
N ALA A 30 -3.77 8.77 -11.61
CA ALA A 30 -4.97 7.95 -11.68
C ALA A 30 -5.77 7.97 -10.36
N ASN A 31 -5.07 7.97 -9.22
CA ASN A 31 -5.68 7.97 -7.90
C ASN A 31 -6.19 9.34 -7.43
N SER A 32 -5.85 10.44 -8.10
CA SER A 32 -6.23 11.79 -7.68
C SER A 32 -7.65 12.19 -8.04
N HIS A 33 -8.33 11.43 -8.91
CA HIS A 33 -9.71 11.70 -9.39
C HIS A 33 -9.91 13.10 -9.99
N PHE A 34 -8.83 13.71 -10.48
CA PHE A 34 -8.90 14.98 -11.18
C PHE A 34 -9.42 14.80 -12.61
N ASP A 35 -9.98 15.85 -13.19
CA ASP A 35 -10.31 15.84 -14.62
C ASP A 35 -9.04 15.71 -15.49
N SER A 36 -9.22 15.45 -16.78
CA SER A 36 -8.12 15.20 -17.71
C SER A 36 -7.15 16.38 -17.86
N GLN A 37 -7.63 17.62 -17.72
CA GLN A 37 -6.81 18.81 -17.87
C GLN A 37 -5.92 18.98 -16.64
N VAL A 38 -6.50 18.93 -15.44
CA VAL A 38 -5.76 19.00 -14.17
C VAL A 38 -4.79 17.82 -14.03
N SER A 39 -5.21 16.62 -14.43
CA SER A 39 -4.35 15.42 -14.43
C SER A 39 -3.11 15.57 -15.30
N THR A 40 -3.23 16.23 -16.46
CA THR A 40 -2.11 16.51 -17.36
C THR A 40 -1.11 17.47 -16.71
N VAL A 41 -1.62 18.54 -16.09
CA VAL A 41 -0.80 19.53 -15.40
C VAL A 41 -0.13 18.93 -14.16
N LEU A 42 -0.84 18.11 -13.38
CA LEU A 42 -0.28 17.38 -12.23
C LEU A 42 0.86 16.46 -12.66
N ARG A 43 0.65 15.69 -13.74
CA ARG A 43 1.68 14.81 -14.31
C ARG A 43 2.93 15.59 -14.73
N GLU A 44 2.75 16.70 -15.43
CA GLU A 44 3.87 17.54 -15.84
C GLU A 44 4.59 18.15 -14.64
N TRP A 45 3.82 18.64 -13.64
CA TRP A 45 4.36 19.11 -12.38
C TRP A 45 5.24 18.00 -11.77
N LEU A 46 4.74 16.76 -11.64
CA LEU A 46 5.47 15.61 -11.06
C LEU A 46 6.72 15.24 -11.85
N ASN A 47 6.67 15.23 -13.18
CA ASN A 47 7.81 14.90 -14.03
C ASN A 47 8.99 15.88 -13.92
N ARG A 48 8.77 17.10 -13.42
CA ARG A 48 9.83 18.10 -13.23
C ARG A 48 10.59 17.95 -11.90
N ARG A 49 10.26 16.95 -11.08
CA ARG A 49 10.88 16.74 -9.76
C ARG A 49 12.08 15.83 -9.83
N THR A 50 13.03 16.07 -8.92
CA THR A 50 14.06 15.09 -8.62
C THR A 50 13.45 13.87 -7.92
N PRO A 51 14.12 12.70 -7.94
CA PRO A 51 13.66 11.52 -7.19
C PRO A 51 13.39 11.79 -5.71
N GLU A 52 14.21 12.63 -5.07
CA GLU A 52 14.04 13.03 -3.67
C GLU A 52 12.76 13.87 -3.45
N GLN A 53 12.53 14.85 -4.32
CA GLN A 53 11.31 15.69 -4.28
C GLN A 53 10.07 14.86 -4.56
N LEU A 54 10.15 13.90 -5.49
CA LEU A 54 9.05 13.00 -5.82
C LEU A 54 8.73 12.07 -4.65
N ALA A 55 9.74 11.43 -4.05
CA ALA A 55 9.57 10.57 -2.87
C ALA A 55 8.93 11.35 -1.71
N THR A 56 9.43 12.56 -1.45
CA THR A 56 8.89 13.44 -0.40
C THR A 56 7.43 13.78 -0.68
N ALA A 57 7.11 14.28 -1.87
CA ALA A 57 5.75 14.66 -2.26
C ALA A 57 4.75 13.49 -2.12
N ILE A 58 5.17 12.26 -2.40
CA ILE A 58 4.32 11.07 -2.28
C ILE A 58 4.09 10.68 -0.81
N ILE A 59 5.13 10.75 0.03
CA ILE A 59 5.05 10.33 1.44
C ILE A 59 4.35 11.40 2.28
N THR A 60 4.78 12.65 2.16
CA THR A 60 4.30 13.77 2.98
C THR A 60 3.03 14.39 2.43
N GLY A 61 2.63 14.04 1.22
CA GLY A 61 1.57 14.73 0.50
C GLY A 61 2.00 16.10 0.01
N VAL A 62 1.10 16.73 -0.74
CA VAL A 62 1.22 18.07 -1.31
C VAL A 62 -0.12 18.77 -1.14
N GLY A 63 -0.13 19.81 -0.34
CA GLY A 63 -1.26 20.72 -0.14
C GLY A 63 -1.55 21.57 -1.37
N GLY A 64 -2.77 22.11 -1.41
CA GLY A 64 -3.21 23.01 -2.47
C GLY A 64 -2.69 24.44 -2.36
N SER A 65 -1.58 24.71 -1.66
CA SER A 65 -1.06 26.06 -1.41
C SER A 65 0.06 26.43 -2.38
N LYS A 66 0.23 27.73 -2.67
CA LYS A 66 1.32 28.22 -3.54
C LYS A 66 2.71 27.91 -2.98
N ASP A 67 2.85 27.93 -1.65
CA ASP A 67 4.13 27.67 -0.98
C ASP A 67 4.53 26.20 -1.13
N GLU A 68 3.58 25.27 -1.11
CA GLU A 68 3.83 23.83 -1.27
C GLU A 68 4.06 23.42 -2.73
N LEU A 69 3.34 24.03 -3.67
CA LEU A 69 3.50 23.76 -5.11
C LEU A 69 4.73 24.43 -5.73
N GLY A 70 5.18 25.52 -5.12
CA GLY A 70 6.26 26.37 -5.62
C GLY A 70 5.80 27.44 -6.61
N THR A 71 6.75 28.21 -7.11
CA THR A 71 6.48 29.45 -7.88
C THR A 71 6.57 29.29 -9.40
N SER A 72 6.89 28.09 -9.89
CA SER A 72 6.99 27.82 -11.33
C SER A 72 5.65 28.04 -12.06
N GLU A 73 5.70 28.34 -13.36
CA GLU A 73 4.49 28.56 -14.17
C GLU A 73 3.52 27.37 -14.08
N ILE A 74 4.03 26.14 -14.23
CA ILE A 74 3.22 24.92 -14.12
C ILE A 74 2.60 24.74 -12.73
N ALA A 75 3.29 25.17 -11.67
CA ALA A 75 2.77 25.12 -10.29
C ALA A 75 1.63 26.13 -10.09
N GLN A 76 1.73 27.32 -10.68
CA GLN A 76 0.66 28.31 -10.66
C GLN A 76 -0.55 27.83 -11.44
N THR A 77 -0.35 27.24 -12.62
CA THR A 77 -1.42 26.61 -13.40
C THR A 77 -2.10 25.49 -12.61
N LEU A 78 -1.32 24.61 -11.96
CA LEU A 78 -1.88 23.54 -11.14
C LEU A 78 -2.72 24.08 -9.97
N PHE A 79 -2.20 25.08 -9.26
CA PHE A 79 -2.90 25.76 -8.16
C PHE A 79 -4.24 26.37 -8.61
N GLU A 80 -4.23 27.07 -9.75
CA GLU A 80 -5.43 27.72 -10.29
C GLU A 80 -6.47 26.71 -10.77
N MET A 81 -6.04 25.64 -11.41
CA MET A 81 -6.94 24.64 -11.98
C MET A 81 -7.46 23.62 -10.96
N SER A 82 -6.69 23.30 -9.92
CA SER A 82 -7.10 22.28 -8.95
C SER A 82 -8.32 22.69 -8.12
N ASN A 83 -8.69 23.98 -8.14
CA ASN A 83 -9.75 24.61 -7.33
C ASN A 83 -9.57 24.35 -5.82
N SER A 84 -9.46 25.40 -5.02
CA SER A 84 -9.08 25.37 -3.59
C SER A 84 -10.05 24.63 -2.63
N SER A 85 -10.92 23.75 -3.10
CA SER A 85 -11.87 22.99 -2.27
C SER A 85 -11.26 21.73 -1.64
N ASN A 86 -10.16 21.22 -2.18
CA ASN A 86 -9.41 20.12 -1.55
C ASN A 86 -8.18 20.69 -0.83
N ASP A 87 -8.02 20.33 0.44
CA ASP A 87 -6.86 20.71 1.25
C ASP A 87 -5.54 20.15 0.65
N PHE A 88 -5.63 19.01 -0.06
CA PHE A 88 -4.50 18.32 -0.66
C PHE A 88 -4.71 18.00 -2.14
N ILE A 89 -3.65 18.20 -2.93
CA ILE A 89 -3.52 17.72 -4.30
C ILE A 89 -3.03 16.26 -4.30
N ILE A 90 -2.09 15.96 -3.40
CA ILE A 90 -1.65 14.59 -3.10
C ILE A 90 -1.85 14.40 -1.58
N PRO A 91 -2.71 13.48 -1.13
CA PRO A 91 -2.92 13.29 0.30
C PRO A 91 -1.66 12.70 0.96
N PRO A 92 -1.33 13.12 2.20
CA PRO A 92 -0.24 12.55 2.97
C PRO A 92 -0.52 11.09 3.32
N LEU A 93 0.54 10.30 3.56
CA LEU A 93 0.44 8.89 3.96
C LEU A 93 0.96 8.68 5.40
N PRO A 94 0.29 9.22 6.43
CA PRO A 94 0.74 9.12 7.82
C PRO A 94 0.79 7.66 8.32
N ASN A 95 -0.01 6.78 7.72
CA ASN A 95 -0.10 5.38 8.11
C ASN A 95 1.06 4.51 7.59
N LEU A 96 2.01 5.07 6.82
CA LEU A 96 3.23 4.36 6.43
C LEU A 96 4.12 3.96 7.63
N LEU A 97 3.88 4.55 8.81
CA LEU A 97 4.50 4.10 10.07
C LEU A 97 3.99 2.70 10.50
N PHE A 98 2.81 2.28 10.03
CA PHE A 98 2.20 0.98 10.30
C PHE A 98 2.38 0.04 9.11
N VAL A 99 3.65 -0.21 8.74
CA VAL A 99 4.03 -1.00 7.55
C VAL A 99 3.38 -2.39 7.46
N ARG A 100 3.00 -2.98 8.60
CA ARG A 100 2.32 -4.29 8.67
C ARG A 100 0.99 -4.31 7.92
N ASP A 101 0.28 -3.19 7.88
CA ASP A 101 -1.08 -3.19 7.35
C ASP A 101 -1.09 -3.17 5.82
N GLY A 102 -0.09 -2.55 5.18
CA GLY A 102 -0.06 -2.36 3.72
C GLY A 102 0.46 -3.55 2.91
N PHE A 103 1.29 -4.44 3.50
CA PHE A 103 1.75 -5.65 2.83
C PHE A 103 2.12 -6.76 3.81
N SER A 104 2.26 -7.98 3.30
CA SER A 104 2.81 -9.10 4.05
C SER A 104 3.70 -9.95 3.16
N ILE A 105 4.80 -10.44 3.74
CA ILE A 105 5.67 -11.43 3.09
C ILE A 105 5.35 -12.76 3.74
N ILE A 106 4.80 -13.69 2.95
CA ILE A 106 4.50 -15.05 3.39
C ILE A 106 5.33 -15.99 2.53
N GLU A 107 6.32 -16.62 3.18
CA GLU A 107 7.36 -17.40 2.52
C GLU A 107 8.13 -16.53 1.50
N ILE A 108 7.99 -16.79 0.20
CA ILE A 108 8.61 -15.99 -0.87
C ILE A 108 7.63 -15.02 -1.53
N ASN A 109 6.37 -15.03 -1.10
CA ASN A 109 5.29 -14.30 -1.75
C ASN A 109 5.04 -12.98 -1.03
N VAL A 110 5.06 -11.88 -1.78
CA VAL A 110 4.71 -10.53 -1.33
C VAL A 110 3.27 -10.27 -1.69
N PHE A 111 2.43 -10.12 -0.68
CA PHE A 111 1.05 -9.71 -0.83
C PHE A 111 0.95 -8.22 -0.51
N ILE A 112 0.50 -7.43 -1.47
CA ILE A 112 0.30 -6.00 -1.28
C ILE A 112 -1.20 -5.78 -1.19
N TRP A 113 -1.63 -5.32 -0.03
CA TRP A 113 -3.00 -5.38 0.39
C TRP A 113 -3.82 -4.21 -0.15
N GLN A 114 -5.13 -4.41 -0.27
CA GLN A 114 -6.08 -3.42 -0.76
C GLN A 114 -6.79 -2.83 0.45
N MET A 115 -6.49 -1.56 0.70
CA MET A 115 -6.89 -0.87 1.92
C MET A 115 -8.37 -0.47 1.84
N THR A 116 -9.09 -0.59 2.96
CA THR A 116 -10.49 -0.14 3.05
C THR A 116 -10.62 1.37 2.90
N GLU A 117 -9.72 2.11 3.55
CA GLU A 117 -9.81 3.56 3.60
C GLU A 117 -9.30 4.24 2.31
N PRO A 118 -10.09 5.09 1.65
CA PRO A 118 -9.69 5.76 0.41
C PRO A 118 -8.41 6.60 0.54
N ALA A 119 -8.18 7.20 1.71
CA ALA A 119 -6.97 7.99 1.99
C ALA A 119 -5.68 7.15 1.89
N ARG A 120 -5.77 5.83 2.01
CA ARG A 120 -4.63 4.89 1.98
C ARG A 120 -4.37 4.29 0.59
N ARG A 121 -5.10 4.71 -0.46
CA ARG A 121 -5.00 4.14 -1.82
C ARG A 121 -3.62 4.27 -2.47
N ASN A 122 -2.81 5.24 -2.03
CA ASN A 122 -1.45 5.41 -2.54
C ASN A 122 -0.42 4.52 -1.83
N GLU A 123 -0.74 3.93 -0.66
CA GLU A 123 0.19 3.01 0.04
C GLU A 123 0.47 1.75 -0.80
N PRO A 124 -0.54 1.04 -1.35
CA PRO A 124 -0.30 -0.12 -2.21
C PRO A 124 0.47 0.21 -3.49
N LEU A 125 0.23 1.40 -4.07
CA LEU A 125 0.93 1.88 -5.26
C LEU A 125 2.43 2.05 -4.98
N LEU A 126 2.76 2.72 -3.88
CA LEU A 126 4.13 2.93 -3.41
C LEU A 126 4.82 1.59 -3.15
N LEU A 127 4.17 0.69 -2.40
CA LEU A 127 4.71 -0.63 -2.07
C LEU A 127 4.96 -1.47 -3.33
N ARG A 128 4.02 -1.48 -4.28
CA ARG A 128 4.17 -2.19 -5.56
C ARG A 128 5.36 -1.67 -6.34
N THR A 129 5.52 -0.35 -6.39
CA THR A 129 6.65 0.29 -7.08
C THR A 129 7.98 -0.13 -6.44
N ILE A 130 8.08 -0.09 -5.10
CA ILE A 130 9.29 -0.52 -4.39
C ILE A 130 9.62 -1.98 -4.66
N PHE A 131 8.69 -2.91 -4.43
CA PHE A 131 8.98 -4.34 -4.61
C PHE A 131 9.30 -4.71 -6.07
N GLN A 132 8.74 -3.98 -7.03
CA GLN A 132 8.94 -4.27 -8.45
C GLN A 132 10.25 -3.70 -8.99
N TYR A 133 10.67 -2.51 -8.55
CA TYR A 133 11.77 -1.77 -9.17
C TYR A 133 12.98 -1.54 -8.27
N HIS A 134 12.88 -1.73 -6.95
CA HIS A 134 14.01 -1.51 -6.05
C HIS A 134 15.15 -2.52 -6.36
N PRO A 135 16.40 -2.07 -6.60
CA PRO A 135 17.49 -2.93 -7.08
C PRO A 135 17.73 -4.18 -6.23
N TYR A 136 17.65 -4.05 -4.91
CA TYR A 136 17.82 -5.19 -4.00
C TYR A 136 16.60 -6.10 -3.93
N LEU A 137 15.38 -5.56 -4.00
CA LEU A 137 14.17 -6.35 -3.75
C LEU A 137 13.71 -7.09 -5.00
N SER A 138 13.82 -6.47 -6.17
CA SER A 138 13.47 -7.09 -7.45
C SER A 138 14.34 -8.32 -7.75
N GLU A 139 15.58 -8.36 -7.28
CA GLU A 139 16.51 -9.47 -7.44
C GLU A 139 16.50 -10.48 -6.26
N SER A 140 15.79 -10.20 -5.18
CA SER A 140 15.80 -11.02 -3.96
C SER A 140 15.08 -12.38 -4.09
N GLY A 141 14.41 -12.62 -5.21
CA GLY A 141 13.63 -13.84 -5.47
C GLY A 141 12.22 -13.84 -4.87
N VAL A 142 11.82 -12.77 -4.18
CA VAL A 142 10.44 -12.56 -3.74
C VAL A 142 9.51 -12.32 -4.93
N LYS A 143 8.24 -12.71 -4.81
CA LYS A 143 7.26 -12.63 -5.90
C LYS A 143 6.03 -11.87 -5.44
N ILE A 144 5.71 -10.78 -6.13
CA ILE A 144 4.44 -10.09 -5.91
C ILE A 144 3.31 -11.01 -6.38
N VAL A 145 2.34 -11.28 -5.50
CA VAL A 145 1.16 -12.07 -5.82
C VAL A 145 0.02 -11.13 -6.19
N GLU A 146 -0.54 -11.34 -7.38
CA GLU A 146 -1.81 -10.74 -7.76
C GLU A 146 -2.93 -11.59 -7.16
N TRP A 147 -3.34 -11.22 -5.95
CA TRP A 147 -4.32 -11.95 -5.15
C TRP A 147 -5.75 -11.46 -5.35
N SER A 148 -5.93 -10.25 -5.91
CA SER A 148 -7.24 -9.69 -6.22
C SER A 148 -7.39 -9.31 -7.68
N LYS A 149 -8.63 -9.34 -8.18
CA LYS A 149 -8.96 -8.85 -9.53
C LYS A 149 -8.96 -7.32 -9.54
N LYS A 150 -8.29 -6.74 -10.53
CA LYS A 150 -8.34 -5.30 -10.82
C LYS A 150 -9.61 -5.02 -11.61
N ASP A 151 -10.77 -5.03 -10.95
CA ASP A 151 -12.01 -4.63 -11.62
C ASP A 151 -12.39 -3.20 -11.20
N ASP A 152 -12.52 -2.35 -12.24
CA ASP A 152 -12.85 -0.93 -12.23
C ASP A 152 -14.29 -0.63 -11.75
N ASP A 153 -14.98 -1.61 -11.17
CA ASP A 153 -16.39 -1.50 -10.75
C ASP A 153 -16.51 -1.58 -9.22
N PHE A 154 -16.70 -0.40 -8.63
CA PHE A 154 -16.60 -0.06 -7.20
C PHE A 154 -17.68 -0.68 -6.29
N SER A 155 -18.37 -1.74 -6.70
CA SER A 155 -19.57 -2.19 -5.99
C SER A 155 -19.28 -3.05 -4.75
N GLU A 156 -18.21 -3.84 -4.69
CA GLU A 156 -17.68 -4.46 -3.46
C GLU A 156 -16.16 -4.69 -3.59
N HIS A 157 -15.33 -3.71 -3.25
CA HIS A 157 -13.88 -3.92 -3.29
C HIS A 157 -13.46 -5.00 -2.31
N SER A 158 -12.72 -5.99 -2.80
CA SER A 158 -12.01 -6.95 -1.96
C SER A 158 -10.98 -6.23 -1.10
N THR A 159 -11.19 -6.21 0.22
CA THR A 159 -10.27 -5.58 1.17
C THR A 159 -9.69 -6.60 2.12
N ILE A 160 -8.40 -6.45 2.36
CA ILE A 160 -7.61 -7.19 3.33
C ILE A 160 -6.64 -6.17 3.90
N GLU A 161 -6.38 -6.17 5.21
CA GLU A 161 -5.24 -5.45 5.79
C GLU A 161 -4.32 -6.44 6.52
N GLY A 162 -3.01 -6.25 6.41
CA GLY A 162 -2.04 -7.19 6.97
C GLY A 162 -2.08 -7.28 8.51
N GLY A 163 -2.65 -6.29 9.18
CA GLY A 163 -2.93 -6.35 10.62
C GLY A 163 -3.94 -7.44 11.02
N ASP A 164 -4.75 -7.91 10.07
CA ASP A 164 -5.74 -8.97 10.28
C ASP A 164 -5.22 -10.36 9.89
N ILE A 165 -3.95 -10.49 9.53
CA ILE A 165 -3.34 -11.72 9.03
C ILE A 165 -2.30 -12.26 10.01
N ALA A 166 -2.35 -13.57 10.26
CA ALA A 166 -1.27 -14.32 10.89
C ALA A 166 -0.96 -15.60 10.11
N TYR A 167 0.27 -15.72 9.61
CA TYR A 167 0.75 -16.98 9.03
C TYR A 167 1.17 -17.93 10.16
N LEU A 168 0.53 -19.10 10.23
CA LEU A 168 0.77 -20.09 11.27
C LEU A 168 1.80 -21.16 10.85
N GLY A 169 2.31 -21.08 9.62
CA GLY A 169 3.19 -22.08 9.03
C GLY A 169 2.45 -23.19 8.27
N ASN A 170 3.20 -23.95 7.45
CA ASN A 170 2.71 -25.10 6.68
C ASN A 170 1.47 -24.79 5.81
N GLY A 171 1.48 -23.62 5.16
CA GLY A 171 0.38 -23.15 4.30
C GLY A 171 -0.92 -22.83 5.06
N VAL A 172 -0.87 -22.62 6.39
CA VAL A 172 -2.04 -22.25 7.20
C VAL A 172 -2.03 -20.77 7.52
N LEU A 173 -3.11 -20.09 7.13
CA LEU A 173 -3.33 -18.66 7.38
C LEU A 173 -4.50 -18.47 8.33
N LEU A 174 -4.35 -17.58 9.31
CA LEU A 174 -5.43 -17.09 10.16
C LEU A 174 -5.77 -15.67 9.72
N ILE A 175 -7.04 -15.40 9.42
CA ILE A 175 -7.52 -14.09 8.96
C ILE A 175 -8.71 -13.63 9.80
N GLY A 176 -8.66 -12.40 10.29
CA GLY A 176 -9.81 -11.71 10.85
C GLY A 176 -10.71 -11.15 9.75
N CYS A 177 -12.02 -11.44 9.79
CA CYS A 177 -13.02 -10.83 8.93
C CYS A 177 -13.82 -9.81 9.74
N GLY A 178 -13.79 -8.53 9.34
CA GLY A 178 -14.37 -7.42 10.10
C GLY A 178 -14.42 -6.12 9.28
N GLU A 179 -14.20 -4.98 9.95
CA GLU A 179 -14.31 -3.65 9.33
C GLU A 179 -13.27 -3.38 8.22
N ARG A 180 -12.05 -3.93 8.37
CA ARG A 180 -10.92 -3.66 7.46
C ARG A 180 -10.65 -4.79 6.47
N THR A 181 -11.00 -6.01 6.84
CA THR A 181 -10.86 -7.20 5.99
C THR A 181 -12.23 -7.81 5.75
N ASN A 182 -12.68 -7.83 4.49
CA ASN A 182 -14.01 -8.30 4.13
C ASN A 182 -14.00 -9.71 3.54
N ARG A 183 -15.20 -10.29 3.44
CA ARG A 183 -15.37 -11.66 2.94
C ARG A 183 -14.92 -11.82 1.49
N ALA A 184 -15.21 -10.85 0.63
CA ALA A 184 -14.82 -10.88 -0.78
C ALA A 184 -13.29 -10.99 -0.93
N GLY A 185 -12.52 -10.20 -0.17
CA GLY A 185 -11.07 -10.27 -0.17
C GLY A 185 -10.54 -11.62 0.27
N ILE A 186 -11.11 -12.20 1.33
CA ILE A 186 -10.74 -13.54 1.79
C ILE A 186 -11.03 -14.61 0.72
N GLU A 187 -12.17 -14.51 0.04
CA GLU A 187 -12.54 -15.44 -1.03
C GLU A 187 -11.59 -15.31 -2.23
N GLU A 188 -11.21 -14.10 -2.64
CA GLU A 188 -10.21 -13.90 -3.70
C GLU A 188 -8.83 -14.43 -3.31
N LEU A 189 -8.39 -14.18 -2.08
CA LEU A 189 -7.14 -14.74 -1.59
C LEU A 189 -7.15 -16.27 -1.60
N ALA A 190 -8.29 -16.89 -1.27
CA ALA A 190 -8.44 -18.34 -1.32
C ALA A 190 -8.30 -18.90 -2.75
N LEU A 191 -8.68 -18.14 -3.78
CA LEU A 191 -8.55 -18.53 -5.19
C LEU A 191 -7.10 -18.51 -5.71
N THR A 192 -6.14 -18.00 -4.93
CA THR A 192 -4.72 -18.05 -5.31
C THR A 192 -4.11 -19.45 -5.23
N ASP A 193 -4.77 -20.39 -4.54
CA ASP A 193 -4.29 -21.75 -4.26
C ASP A 193 -2.90 -21.83 -3.59
N LEU A 194 -2.41 -20.71 -3.03
CA LEU A 194 -1.12 -20.65 -2.32
C LEU A 194 -1.20 -21.17 -0.89
N PHE A 195 -2.40 -21.25 -0.33
CA PHE A 195 -2.62 -21.65 1.06
C PHE A 195 -3.36 -22.99 1.12
N ARG A 196 -2.81 -23.92 1.90
CA ARG A 196 -3.47 -25.20 2.19
C ARG A 196 -4.76 -25.00 2.99
N ARG A 197 -4.79 -24.00 3.88
CA ARG A 197 -5.94 -23.72 4.73
C ARG A 197 -5.97 -22.26 5.16
N ILE A 198 -7.14 -21.65 5.05
CA ILE A 198 -7.45 -20.34 5.61
C ILE A 198 -8.48 -20.53 6.72
N ILE A 199 -8.14 -20.09 7.93
CA ILE A 199 -9.02 -20.07 9.10
C ILE A 199 -9.53 -18.65 9.26
N VAL A 200 -10.85 -18.47 9.22
CA VAL A 200 -11.48 -17.15 9.29
C VAL A 200 -12.08 -16.95 10.68
N ILE A 201 -11.75 -15.83 11.32
CA ILE A 201 -12.36 -15.39 12.57
C ILE A 201 -13.26 -14.20 12.25
N TYR A 202 -14.57 -14.35 12.42
CA TYR A 202 -15.51 -13.22 12.31
C TYR A 202 -15.42 -12.32 13.54
N ILE A 203 -15.20 -11.04 13.31
CA ILE A 203 -14.99 -10.04 14.36
C ILE A 203 -16.24 -9.18 14.42
N CYS A 204 -16.88 -9.14 15.59
CA CYS A 204 -17.99 -8.22 15.82
C CYS A 204 -17.48 -6.78 15.99
N PRO A 205 -18.10 -5.77 15.34
CA PRO A 205 -17.67 -4.37 15.39
C PRO A 205 -17.58 -3.75 16.80
N HIS A 206 -18.26 -4.33 17.78
CA HIS A 206 -18.39 -3.79 19.14
C HIS A 206 -17.39 -4.37 20.16
N ALA A 207 -16.48 -5.25 19.73
CA ALA A 207 -15.43 -5.79 20.58
C ALA A 207 -14.08 -5.15 20.23
N VAL A 208 -13.44 -4.49 21.22
CA VAL A 208 -12.03 -4.04 21.37
C VAL A 208 -11.12 -4.11 20.11
N PRO A 209 -10.33 -3.05 19.79
CA PRO A 209 -9.52 -2.98 18.58
C PRO A 209 -8.69 -4.23 18.28
N ILE A 210 -8.93 -4.75 17.07
CA ILE A 210 -8.54 -6.04 16.48
C ILE A 210 -7.03 -6.32 16.55
N CYS A 211 -6.21 -5.27 16.49
CA CYS A 211 -4.76 -5.33 16.57
C CYS A 211 -4.29 -6.11 17.82
N ILE A 212 -5.03 -5.98 18.93
CA ILE A 212 -4.67 -6.61 20.21
C ILE A 212 -4.99 -8.11 20.17
N TRP A 213 -6.08 -8.53 19.54
CA TRP A 213 -6.56 -9.92 19.55
C TRP A 213 -5.77 -10.84 18.63
N ILE A 214 -5.42 -10.43 17.42
CA ILE A 214 -4.59 -11.25 16.51
C ILE A 214 -3.15 -11.32 17.02
N LEU A 215 -2.63 -10.24 17.62
CA LEU A 215 -1.36 -10.32 18.37
C LEU A 215 -1.48 -11.27 19.56
N PHE A 216 -2.59 -11.27 20.31
CA PHE A 216 -2.81 -12.20 21.42
C PHE A 216 -2.92 -13.65 20.94
N LEU A 217 -3.67 -13.91 19.86
CA LEU A 217 -3.85 -15.24 19.28
C LEU A 217 -2.57 -15.75 18.63
N ALA A 218 -1.85 -14.93 17.88
CA ALA A 218 -0.53 -15.30 17.35
C ALA A 218 0.46 -15.60 18.48
N ARG A 219 0.40 -14.85 19.60
CA ARG A 219 1.21 -15.11 20.79
C ARG A 219 0.78 -16.37 21.54
N LEU A 220 -0.52 -16.69 21.58
CA LEU A 220 -1.07 -17.92 22.15
C LEU A 220 -0.74 -19.16 21.29
N VAL A 221 -0.80 -19.03 19.96
CA VAL A 221 -0.45 -20.11 19.02
C VAL A 221 1.07 -20.32 18.97
N ASN A 222 1.88 -19.26 19.00
CA ASN A 222 3.35 -19.37 19.06
C ASN A 222 3.89 -19.85 20.41
N MET A 223 3.09 -19.84 21.49
CA MET A 223 3.53 -20.42 22.78
C MET A 223 3.55 -21.96 22.77
N HIS A 224 3.01 -22.65 21.77
CA HIS A 224 2.83 -24.11 21.78
C HIS A 224 3.38 -24.87 20.56
N LEU A 225 4.10 -24.21 19.64
CA LEU A 225 4.84 -24.92 18.60
C LEU A 225 6.33 -24.97 18.99
N PRO A 226 6.84 -26.08 19.58
CA PRO A 226 8.26 -26.27 19.68
C PRO A 226 8.82 -26.28 18.26
N CYS A 227 9.69 -25.31 17.99
CA CYS A 227 10.54 -25.27 16.81
C CYS A 227 11.38 -26.56 16.82
N THR A 228 10.88 -27.61 16.17
CA THR A 228 11.63 -28.85 16.00
C THR A 228 12.50 -28.64 14.77
N ALA A 229 13.75 -28.27 15.04
CA ALA A 229 14.82 -28.27 14.08
C ALA A 229 15.06 -29.72 13.60
N HIS A 230 14.97 -29.94 12.29
CA HIS A 230 15.64 -31.01 11.57
C HIS A 230 16.04 -30.51 10.19
#